data_AF-A0A7Z8QTN5-F1
#
_entry.id   AF-A0A7Z8QTN5-F1
#
_cell.length_a   1.000
_cell.length_b   1.000
_cell.length_c   1.000
_cell.angle_alpha   90.00
_cell.angle_beta   90.00
_cell.angle_gamma   90.00
#
_symmetry.space_group_name_H-M   'P 1'
#
loop_
_entity.id
_entity.type
_entity.pdbx_description
1 polymer ?
#
loop_
_entity_poly.entity_id
_entity_poly.type
_entity_poly.pdbx_seq_one_letter_code
_entity_poly.pdbx_strand_id
1 'polypeptide(L)'
;MQALQNIFTYLSSLNVMDLSATASTSFLLVAAAEIGDKSQLVCMTLAARHRALPVLLGAVASFAFLNSLAVIFGVAIASWFPAYIVSATVAILFAVFGLHSLSVNEEGDDEEVLEKSGHNLFFTTFLLITVA
;
A
#
# COMPACT_ATOMS: atom_id res chain seq x y z
N MET A 1 10.61 -10.06 -30.48
CA MET A 1 10.33 -8.92 -31.37
C MET A 1 8.86 -8.46 -31.28
N GLN A 2 7.87 -9.36 -31.28
CA GLN A 2 6.43 -9.02 -31.11
C GLN A 2 6.09 -8.32 -29.78
N ALA A 3 6.64 -8.74 -28.64
CA ALA A 3 6.34 -8.10 -27.35
C ALA A 3 6.74 -6.62 -27.30
N LEU A 4 7.85 -6.26 -27.96
CA LEU A 4 8.37 -4.89 -28.02
C LEU A 4 7.48 -4.00 -28.91
N GLN A 5 6.93 -4.56 -29.99
CA GLN A 5 5.92 -3.89 -30.82
C GLN A 5 4.60 -3.70 -30.08
N ASN A 6 4.13 -4.71 -29.33
CA ASN A 6 2.92 -4.59 -28.53
C ASN A 6 3.04 -3.46 -27.49
N ILE A 7 4.16 -3.41 -26.75
CA ILE A 7 4.43 -2.33 -25.79
C ILE A 7 4.46 -0.97 -26.48
N PHE A 8 5.11 -0.85 -27.65
CA PHE A 8 5.16 0.40 -28.39
C PHE A 8 3.77 0.86 -28.87
N THR A 9 2.94 -0.06 -29.35
CA THR A 9 1.55 0.24 -29.72
C THR A 9 0.74 0.68 -28.51
N TYR A 10 0.85 0.00 -27.38
CA TYR A 10 0.21 0.43 -26.11
C TYR A 10 0.67 1.81 -25.66
N LEU A 11 1.98 2.08 -25.69
CA LEU A 11 2.55 3.37 -25.33
C LEU A 11 2.09 4.48 -26.29
N SER A 12 1.94 4.19 -27.58
CA SER A 12 1.47 5.14 -28.59
C SER A 12 -0.04 5.41 -28.52
N SER A 13 -0.81 4.48 -27.98
CA SER A 13 -2.25 4.65 -27.72
C SER A 13 -2.57 5.25 -26.35
N LEU A 14 -1.56 5.60 -25.54
CA LEU A 14 -1.78 6.25 -24.24
C LEU A 14 -2.43 7.61 -24.43
N ASN A 15 -3.72 7.68 -24.14
CA ASN A 15 -4.47 8.92 -24.12
C ASN A 15 -4.23 9.62 -22.78
N VAL A 16 -3.88 10.91 -22.81
CA VAL A 16 -3.66 11.70 -21.58
C VAL A 16 -4.93 11.75 -20.73
N MET A 17 -6.10 11.65 -21.36
CA MET A 17 -7.39 11.58 -20.69
C MET A 17 -7.59 10.29 -19.89
N ASP A 18 -7.20 9.14 -20.45
CA ASP A 18 -7.34 7.85 -19.77
C ASP A 18 -6.33 7.72 -18.63
N LEU A 19 -5.13 8.26 -18.83
CA LEU A 19 -4.09 8.31 -17.79
C LEU A 19 -4.52 9.19 -16.63
N SER A 20 -5.03 10.40 -16.90
CA SER A 20 -5.49 11.31 -15.84
C SER A 20 -6.69 10.74 -15.09
N ALA A 21 -7.66 10.13 -15.80
CA ALA A 21 -8.81 9.49 -15.18
C ALA A 21 -8.40 8.33 -14.26
N THR A 22 -7.51 7.44 -14.73
CA THR A 22 -7.02 6.31 -13.94
C THR A 22 -6.20 6.79 -12.74
N ALA A 23 -5.30 7.76 -12.94
CA ALA A 23 -4.48 8.32 -11.87
C ALA A 23 -5.34 9.01 -10.80
N SER A 24 -6.31 9.82 -11.20
CA SER A 24 -7.21 10.51 -10.27
C SER A 24 -8.09 9.53 -9.49
N THR A 25 -8.64 8.53 -10.15
CA THR A 25 -9.51 7.53 -9.48
C THR A 25 -8.72 6.71 -8.47
N SER A 26 -7.55 6.19 -8.86
CA SER A 26 -6.69 5.42 -7.96
C SER A 26 -6.18 6.28 -6.81
N PHE A 27 -5.76 7.51 -7.07
CA PHE A 27 -5.32 8.42 -6.02
C PHE A 27 -6.43 8.71 -5.01
N LEU A 28 -7.64 9.06 -5.47
CA LEU A 28 -8.75 9.37 -4.57
C LEU A 28 -9.19 8.15 -3.75
N LEU A 29 -9.27 6.97 -4.36
CA LEU A 29 -9.64 5.74 -3.66
C LEU A 29 -8.60 5.36 -2.61
N VAL A 30 -7.32 5.37 -2.97
CA VAL A 30 -6.24 5.02 -2.03
C VAL A 30 -6.13 6.08 -0.94
N ALA A 31 -6.18 7.37 -1.28
CA ALA A 31 -6.18 8.44 -0.28
C ALA A 31 -7.34 8.29 0.69
N ALA A 32 -8.57 8.05 0.19
CA ALA A 32 -9.73 7.85 1.05
C ALA A 32 -9.60 6.61 1.94
N ALA A 33 -9.00 5.53 1.44
CA ALA A 33 -8.80 4.29 2.18
C ALA A 33 -7.69 4.39 3.24
N GLU A 34 -6.66 5.20 3.00
CA GLU A 34 -5.45 5.28 3.83
C GLU A 34 -5.46 6.45 4.83
N ILE A 35 -6.40 7.41 4.73
CA ILE A 35 -6.44 8.57 5.64
C ILE A 35 -6.48 8.12 7.10
N GLY A 36 -5.47 8.52 7.88
CA GLY A 36 -5.41 8.25 9.31
C GLY A 36 -4.87 6.87 9.67
N ASP A 37 -4.25 6.16 8.73
CA ASP A 37 -3.62 4.87 9.01
C ASP A 37 -2.40 5.01 9.96
N LYS A 38 -2.11 3.92 10.69
CA LYS A 38 -0.97 3.80 11.61
C LYS A 38 0.36 4.12 10.92
N SER A 39 0.53 3.72 9.65
CA SER A 39 1.74 4.01 8.88
C SER A 39 1.99 5.52 8.71
N GLN A 40 0.93 6.33 8.63
CA GLN A 40 1.04 7.79 8.54
C GLN A 40 1.52 8.40 9.86
N LEU A 41 1.01 7.91 11.00
CA LEU A 41 1.47 8.35 12.32
C LEU A 41 2.93 7.98 12.59
N VAL A 42 3.36 6.78 12.17
CA VAL A 42 4.76 6.35 12.23
C VAL A 42 5.64 7.27 11.38
N CYS A 43 5.24 7.55 10.13
CA CYS A 43 5.94 8.48 9.24
C CYS A 43 6.07 9.88 9.85
N MET A 44 4.97 10.44 10.37
CA MET A 44 4.96 11.78 10.96
C MET A 44 5.88 11.86 12.19
N THR A 45 5.80 10.87 13.07
CA THR A 45 6.63 10.81 14.29
C THR A 45 8.11 10.72 13.95
N LEU A 46 8.48 9.85 13.00
CA LEU A 46 9.86 9.67 12.60
C LEU A 46 10.42 10.90 11.85
N ALA A 47 9.59 11.55 11.03
CA ALA A 47 9.95 12.79 10.34
C ALA A 47 10.05 14.01 11.28
N ALA A 48 9.34 14.01 12.41
CA ALA A 48 9.46 15.05 13.44
C ALA A 48 10.75 14.90 14.26
N ARG A 49 11.21 13.65 14.48
CA ARG A 49 12.39 13.34 15.30
C ARG A 49 13.70 13.26 14.51
N HIS A 50 13.64 13.01 13.21
CA HIS A 50 14.81 12.80 12.35
C HIS A 50 14.72 13.58 11.03
N ARG A 51 15.75 13.49 10.17
CA ARG A 51 15.73 14.17 8.86
C ARG A 51 14.60 13.60 7.99
N ALA A 52 13.75 14.48 7.48
CA ALA A 52 12.56 14.10 6.70
C ALA A 52 12.89 13.37 5.37
N LEU A 53 14.02 13.70 4.72
CA LEU A 53 14.36 13.12 3.41
C LEU A 53 14.56 11.59 3.44
N PRO A 54 15.41 11.01 4.31
CA PRO A 54 15.53 9.55 4.41
C PRO A 54 14.23 8.83 4.82
N VAL A 55 13.41 9.46 5.67
CA VAL A 55 12.10 8.91 6.07
C VAL A 55 11.15 8.87 4.88
N LEU A 56 11.05 9.96 4.13
CA LEU A 56 10.23 10.03 2.91
C LEU A 56 10.64 8.96 1.90
N LEU A 57 11.95 8.81 1.65
CA LEU A 57 12.44 7.80 0.71
C LEU A 57 12.16 6.37 1.22
N GLY A 58 12.30 6.12 2.51
CA GLY A 58 12.00 4.81 3.11
C GLY A 58 10.51 4.46 3.02
N ALA A 59 9.65 5.44 3.30
CA ALA A 59 8.20 5.29 3.15
C ALA A 59 7.79 5.03 1.70
N VAL A 60 8.26 5.85 0.76
CA VAL A 60 7.99 5.67 -0.68
C VAL A 60 8.47 4.30 -1.17
N ALA A 61 9.66 3.85 -0.74
CA ALA A 61 10.17 2.53 -1.10
C ALA A 61 9.30 1.40 -0.54
N SER A 62 8.79 1.54 0.68
CA SER A 62 7.91 0.54 1.32
C SER A 62 6.58 0.42 0.59
N PHE A 63 5.92 1.55 0.34
CA PHE A 63 4.64 1.55 -0.38
C PHE A 63 4.82 1.04 -1.80
N ALA A 64 5.89 1.42 -2.51
CA ALA A 64 6.18 0.88 -3.83
C ALA A 64 6.37 -0.65 -3.79
N PHE A 65 7.08 -1.15 -2.78
CA PHE A 65 7.30 -2.59 -2.59
C PHE A 65 6.00 -3.33 -2.30
N LEU A 66 5.20 -2.88 -1.33
CA LEU A 66 3.93 -3.48 -0.94
C LEU A 66 2.92 -3.47 -2.10
N ASN A 67 2.77 -2.34 -2.81
CA ASN A 67 1.87 -2.25 -3.96
C ASN A 67 2.31 -3.15 -5.12
N SER A 68 3.61 -3.23 -5.40
CA SER A 68 4.13 -4.14 -6.43
C SER A 68 3.80 -5.60 -6.09
N LEU A 69 4.00 -5.97 -4.83
CA LEU A 69 3.70 -7.31 -4.34
C LEU A 69 2.21 -7.62 -4.44
N ALA A 70 1.34 -6.69 -4.03
CA ALA A 70 -0.10 -6.80 -4.14
C ALA A 70 -0.57 -7.01 -5.58
N VAL A 71 -0.02 -6.27 -6.55
CA VAL A 71 -0.37 -6.44 -7.98
C VAL A 71 0.07 -7.80 -8.50
N ILE A 72 1.29 -8.25 -8.18
CA ILE A 72 1.81 -9.56 -8.62
C ILE A 72 0.92 -10.69 -8.09
N PHE A 73 0.63 -10.69 -6.79
CA PHE A 73 -0.26 -11.69 -6.19
C PHE A 73 -1.69 -11.58 -6.69
N GLY A 74 -2.22 -10.37 -6.88
CA GLY A 74 -3.55 -10.13 -7.41
C GLY A 74 -3.73 -10.75 -8.80
N VAL A 75 -2.76 -10.55 -9.71
CA VAL A 75 -2.78 -11.16 -11.04
C VAL A 75 -2.64 -12.69 -10.95
N ALA A 76 -1.75 -13.20 -10.08
CA ALA A 76 -1.59 -14.63 -9.90
C ALA A 76 -2.88 -15.31 -9.43
N ILE A 77 -3.53 -14.76 -8.41
CA ILE A 77 -4.80 -15.27 -7.87
C ILE A 77 -5.90 -15.17 -8.92
N ALA A 78 -6.01 -14.05 -9.64
CA ALA A 78 -7.01 -13.86 -10.69
C ALA A 78 -6.85 -14.87 -11.85
N SER A 79 -5.64 -15.36 -12.10
CA SER A 79 -5.37 -16.37 -13.13
C SER A 79 -5.75 -17.80 -12.71
N TRP A 80 -5.76 -18.09 -11.40
CA TRP A 80 -6.04 -19.43 -10.87
C TRP A 80 -7.48 -19.62 -10.40
N PHE A 81 -8.13 -18.56 -9.94
CA PHE A 81 -9.47 -18.64 -9.35
C PHE A 81 -10.55 -17.97 -10.21
N PRO A 82 -11.73 -18.61 -10.37
CA PRO A 82 -12.89 -17.96 -10.97
C PRO A 82 -13.29 -16.68 -10.21
N ALA A 83 -13.67 -15.64 -10.95
CA ALA A 83 -14.01 -14.32 -10.38
C ALA A 83 -15.10 -14.37 -9.29
N TYR A 84 -16.05 -15.29 -9.38
CA TYR A 84 -17.11 -15.44 -8.37
C TYR A 84 -16.58 -15.88 -7.00
N ILE A 85 -15.56 -16.75 -6.96
CA ILE A 85 -14.96 -17.22 -5.70
C ILE A 85 -14.17 -16.09 -5.03
N VAL A 86 -13.43 -15.33 -5.83
CA VAL A 86 -12.66 -14.17 -5.35
C VAL A 86 -13.61 -13.12 -4.77
N SER A 87 -14.68 -12.77 -5.50
CA SER A 87 -15.66 -11.79 -5.05
C SER A 87 -16.40 -12.23 -3.78
N ALA A 88 -16.81 -13.51 -3.69
CA ALA A 88 -17.44 -14.05 -2.49
C ALA A 88 -16.49 -14.01 -1.28
N THR A 89 -15.22 -14.37 -1.48
CA THR A 89 -14.20 -14.32 -0.42
C THR A 89 -13.99 -12.89 0.07
N VAL A 90 -13.82 -11.92 -0.84
CA VAL A 90 -13.66 -10.50 -0.48
C VAL A 90 -14.87 -9.98 0.29
N ALA A 91 -16.09 -10.32 -0.14
CA ALA A 91 -17.32 -9.92 0.54
C ALA A 91 -17.40 -10.48 1.98
N ILE A 92 -17.04 -11.75 2.16
CA ILE A 92 -17.01 -12.40 3.49
C ILE A 92 -15.94 -11.73 4.37
N LEU A 93 -14.74 -11.50 3.85
CA LEU A 93 -13.66 -10.83 4.60
C LEU A 93 -14.09 -9.41 5.02
N PHE A 94 -14.66 -8.63 4.11
CA PHE A 94 -15.17 -7.29 4.44
C PHE A 94 -16.27 -7.33 5.50
N ALA A 95 -17.19 -8.29 5.43
CA ALA A 95 -18.23 -8.44 6.45
C ALA A 95 -17.64 -8.80 7.82
N VAL A 96 -16.70 -9.73 7.87
CA VAL A 96 -16.03 -10.15 9.11
C VAL A 96 -15.23 -9.00 9.71
N PHE A 97 -14.34 -8.37 8.94
CA PHE A 97 -13.54 -7.24 9.43
C PHE A 97 -14.38 -6.01 9.77
N GLY A 98 -15.44 -5.73 9.01
CA GLY A 98 -16.37 -4.65 9.31
C GLY A 98 -17.12 -4.87 10.62
N LEU A 99 -17.62 -6.08 10.87
CA LEU A 99 -18.28 -6.44 12.14
C LEU A 99 -17.29 -6.46 13.30
N HIS A 100 -16.07 -6.97 13.08
CA HIS A 100 -15.01 -6.95 14.08
C HIS A 100 -14.63 -5.52 14.46
N SER A 101 -14.43 -4.63 13.48
CA SER A 101 -14.14 -3.21 13.70
C SER A 101 -15.21 -2.51 14.55
N LEU A 102 -16.49 -2.85 14.35
CA LEU A 102 -17.59 -2.32 15.18
C LEU A 102 -17.59 -2.87 16.61
N SER A 103 -16.94 -4.02 16.85
CA SER A 103 -16.92 -4.72 18.14
C SER A 103 -15.64 -4.47 18.95
N VAL A 104 -14.61 -3.88 18.34
CA VAL A 104 -13.35 -3.55 19.04
C VAL A 104 -13.61 -2.40 20.00
N ASN A 105 -13.53 -2.70 21.30
CA ASN A 105 -13.28 -1.69 22.33
C ASN A 105 -11.76 -1.54 22.44
N GLU A 106 -11.28 -0.31 22.39
CA GLU A 106 -9.85 0.02 22.35
C GLU A 106 -9.15 -0.43 23.64
N GLU A 107 -8.50 -1.59 23.61
CA GLU A 107 -7.39 -1.89 24.51
C GLU A 107 -6.12 -1.42 23.81
N GLY A 108 -5.71 -0.19 24.15
CA GLY A 108 -4.45 0.38 23.73
C GLY A 108 -3.32 -0.30 24.47
N ASP A 109 -2.57 -1.15 23.77
CA ASP A 109 -1.25 -1.57 24.21
C ASP A 109 -0.24 -0.59 23.63
N ASP A 110 0.24 0.30 24.51
CA ASP A 110 1.38 1.17 24.30
C ASP A 110 2.66 0.30 24.29
N GLU A 111 2.94 -0.37 23.18
CA GLU A 111 4.26 -0.95 22.98
C GLU A 111 5.27 0.17 22.67
N GLU A 112 6.00 0.59 23.71
CA GLU A 112 7.22 1.39 23.54
C GLU A 112 8.23 0.61 22.69
N VAL A 113 8.29 0.93 21.39
CA VAL A 113 9.31 0.43 20.47
C VAL A 113 10.66 1.03 20.89
N LEU A 114 11.43 0.25 21.65
CA LEU A 114 12.81 0.57 22.01
C LEU A 114 13.69 0.60 20.74
N GLU A 115 13.90 1.80 20.20
CA GLU A 115 14.87 2.02 19.13
C GLU A 115 16.29 1.71 19.62
N LYS A 116 16.81 0.53 19.28
CA LYS A 116 18.25 0.31 19.22
C LYS A 116 18.80 0.96 17.95
N SER A 117 18.97 2.28 18.04
CA SER A 117 19.51 3.16 16.99
C SER A 117 20.93 2.77 16.58
N GLY A 118 21.04 2.02 15.49
CA GLY A 118 22.32 1.73 14.81
C GLY A 118 22.24 1.52 13.30
N HIS A 119 21.03 1.46 12.70
CA HIS A 119 20.85 1.26 11.26
C HIS A 119 20.42 2.55 10.55
N ASN A 120 20.68 2.63 9.23
CA ASN A 120 20.29 3.77 8.40
C ASN A 120 18.79 4.06 8.53
N LEU A 121 18.43 5.31 8.84
CA LEU A 121 17.04 5.75 9.10
C LEU A 121 16.06 5.38 7.96
N PHE A 122 16.55 5.36 6.73
CA PHE A 122 15.82 4.86 5.57
C PHE A 122 15.34 3.41 5.77
N PHE A 123 16.23 2.52 6.22
CA PHE A 123 15.94 1.10 6.41
C PHE A 123 15.02 0.88 7.62
N THR A 124 15.22 1.64 8.70
CA THR A 124 14.31 1.61 9.86
C THR A 124 12.90 1.99 9.44
N THR A 125 12.75 3.10 8.71
CA THR A 125 11.44 3.54 8.19
C THR A 125 10.84 2.45 7.28
N PHE A 126 11.67 1.89 6.40
CA PHE A 126 11.22 0.90 5.44
C PHE A 126 10.68 -0.37 6.11
N LEU A 127 11.44 -0.90 7.07
CA LEU A 127 11.09 -2.11 7.79
C LEU A 127 9.84 -1.89 8.66
N LEU A 128 9.79 -0.76 9.39
CA LEU A 128 8.64 -0.44 10.23
C LEU A 128 7.34 -0.35 9.43
N ILE A 129 7.33 0.30 8.26
CA ILE A 129 6.11 0.42 7.43
C ILE A 129 5.77 -0.90 6.74
N THR A 130 6.77 -1.70 6.36
CA THR A 130 6.52 -2.99 5.70
C THR A 130 5.90 -4.03 6.67
N VAL A 131 6.16 -3.89 7.97
CA VAL A 131 5.69 -4.82 9.01
C VAL A 131 4.47 -4.31 9.78
N ALA A 132 4.25 -2.99 9.82
CA ALA A 132 3.08 -2.36 10.45
C ALA A 132 1.76 -2.84 9.85
#